data_AF-A0A1V6HVZ9-F1
#
_entry.id   AF-A0A1V6HVZ9-F1
#
_cell.length_a   1.000
_cell.length_b   1.000
_cell.length_c   1.000
_cell.angle_alpha   90.00
_cell.angle_beta   90.00
_cell.angle_gamma   90.00
#
_symmetry.space_group_name_H-M   'P 1'
#
loop_
_entity.id
_entity.type
_entity.pdbx_description
1 polymer ?
#
loop_
_entity_poly.entity_id
_entity_poly.type
_entity_poly.pdbx_seq_one_letter_code
_entity_poly.pdbx_strand_id
1 'polypeptide(L)'
;MTLAGAVLLVALAVAPLQPVALVWTIAPAPEPPDPGDPGWIPWRLDRLDATLEAGPDPVTLSAARLLYSVPGWGFVSYRAPEVETWAPWERRGIVGEIPWNRPCAPCLVCLDYLCRDGVTEQRCGLVARPEEPALGPPGFWTLGAPAACSGRPDLFADGFELHELGRWAGVAP
;
A
#
# COMPACT_ATOMS: atom_id res chain seq x y z
N MET A 1 -50.75 8.21 11.93
CA MET A 1 -50.23 6.94 11.40
C MET A 1 -49.74 7.25 9.99
N THR A 2 -48.47 7.24 9.60
CA THR A 2 -47.19 6.78 10.16
C THR A 2 -46.14 7.65 9.46
N LEU A 3 -45.29 8.36 10.22
CA LEU A 3 -44.12 9.04 9.67
C LEU A 3 -43.08 7.95 9.38
N ALA A 4 -42.89 7.61 8.11
CA ALA A 4 -41.83 6.73 7.67
C ALA A 4 -40.49 7.48 7.81
N GLY A 5 -39.71 7.11 8.83
CA GLY A 5 -38.36 7.60 9.02
C GLY A 5 -37.44 7.01 7.95
N ALA A 6 -36.98 7.85 7.03
CA ALA A 6 -35.86 7.51 6.17
C ALA A 6 -34.58 7.58 7.00
N VAL A 7 -34.05 6.42 7.40
CA VAL A 7 -32.71 6.32 7.98
C VAL A 7 -31.72 6.45 6.81
N LEU A 8 -31.12 7.63 6.65
CA LEU A 8 -30.04 7.85 5.70
C LEU A 8 -28.75 7.28 6.30
N LEU A 9 -28.41 6.03 5.94
CA LEU A 9 -27.09 5.45 6.19
C LEU A 9 -26.07 6.17 5.29
N VAL A 10 -25.28 7.08 5.87
CA VAL A 10 -24.18 7.73 5.17
C VAL A 10 -22.99 6.77 5.16
N ALA A 11 -22.68 6.17 4.00
CA ALA A 11 -21.44 5.44 3.80
C ALA A 11 -20.27 6.42 3.71
N LEU A 12 -19.29 6.32 4.61
CA LEU A 12 -18.14 7.22 4.67
C LEU A 12 -17.03 6.73 3.74
N ALA A 13 -16.84 7.43 2.63
CA ALA A 13 -15.67 7.24 1.79
C ALA A 13 -14.45 7.97 2.40
N VAL A 14 -13.27 7.36 2.30
CA VAL A 14 -11.98 7.94 2.71
C VAL A 14 -11.33 8.61 1.49
N ALA A 15 -10.86 9.84 1.66
CA ALA A 15 -10.07 10.51 0.64
C ALA A 15 -8.82 9.66 0.30
N PRO A 16 -8.62 9.26 -0.95
CA PRO A 16 -7.52 8.38 -1.32
C PRO A 16 -6.19 9.15 -1.24
N LEU A 17 -5.11 8.42 -0.96
CA LEU A 17 -3.76 8.99 -0.97
C LEU A 17 -3.41 9.39 -2.40
N GLN A 18 -2.90 10.60 -2.56
CA GLN A 18 -2.54 11.16 -3.86
C GLN A 18 -1.10 10.78 -4.21
N PRO A 19 -0.84 10.21 -5.40
CA PRO A 19 0.52 9.95 -5.87
C PRO A 19 1.22 11.28 -6.20
N VAL A 20 2.38 11.52 -5.59
CA VAL A 20 3.14 12.78 -5.73
C VAL A 20 4.41 12.57 -6.56
N ALA A 21 5.19 11.54 -6.25
CA ALA A 21 6.46 11.29 -6.93
C ALA A 21 6.74 9.79 -7.01
N LEU A 22 7.49 9.40 -8.05
CA LEU A 22 7.95 8.04 -8.26
C LEU A 22 9.38 8.12 -8.79
N VAL A 23 10.34 7.68 -7.99
CA VAL A 23 11.77 7.82 -8.30
C VAL A 23 12.45 6.47 -8.24
N TRP A 24 13.12 6.11 -9.33
CA TRP A 24 13.99 4.95 -9.41
C TRP A 24 15.45 5.36 -9.20
N THR A 25 16.13 4.68 -8.28
CA THR A 25 17.59 4.73 -8.13
C THR A 25 18.16 3.40 -8.59
N ILE A 26 18.81 3.40 -9.76
CA ILE A 26 19.43 2.21 -10.34
C ILE A 26 20.89 2.15 -9.92
N ALA A 27 21.27 1.11 -9.18
CA ALA A 27 22.65 0.94 -8.78
C ALA A 27 23.51 0.56 -10.00
N PRO A 28 24.82 0.88 -10.02
CA PRO A 28 25.71 0.39 -11.06
C PRO A 28 25.77 -1.15 -11.03
N ALA A 29 25.99 -1.76 -12.19
CA ALA A 29 26.19 -3.21 -12.26
C ALA A 29 27.40 -3.60 -11.38
N PRO A 30 27.32 -4.70 -10.60
CA PRO A 30 28.45 -5.15 -9.79
C PRO A 30 29.63 -5.53 -10.69
N GLU A 31 30.84 -5.18 -10.28
CA GLU A 31 32.06 -5.58 -11.01
C GLU A 31 32.15 -7.11 -11.08
N PRO A 32 32.46 -7.69 -12.26
CA PRO A 32 32.74 -9.12 -12.36
C PRO A 32 33.83 -9.52 -11.37
N PRO A 33 33.76 -10.72 -10.80
CA PRO A 33 34.77 -11.21 -9.88
C PRO A 33 36.06 -11.44 -10.65
N ASP A 34 37.16 -11.56 -9.92
CA ASP A 34 38.38 -12.16 -10.45
C ASP A 34 38.00 -13.55 -11.03
N PRO A 35 38.43 -13.92 -12.26
CA PRO A 35 38.07 -15.18 -12.94
C PRO A 35 38.29 -16.49 -12.15
N GLY A 36 38.88 -16.43 -10.96
CA GLY A 36 39.06 -17.56 -10.05
C GLY A 36 37.89 -17.87 -9.09
N ASP A 37 36.80 -17.09 -9.04
CA ASP A 37 35.67 -17.36 -8.13
C ASP A 37 34.46 -18.03 -8.83
N PRO A 38 34.32 -19.37 -8.76
CA PRO A 38 33.21 -20.10 -9.37
C PRO A 38 31.86 -19.90 -8.65
N GLY A 39 31.84 -19.25 -7.49
CA GLY A 39 30.63 -19.02 -6.68
C GLY A 39 29.97 -17.66 -6.86
N TRP A 40 30.54 -16.78 -7.70
CA TRP A 40 30.05 -15.42 -7.82
C TRP A 40 28.72 -15.34 -8.57
N ILE A 41 27.74 -14.70 -7.92
CA ILE A 41 26.45 -14.37 -8.51
C ILE A 41 26.31 -12.85 -8.47
N PRO A 42 26.15 -12.16 -9.62
CA PRO A 42 25.96 -10.72 -9.63
C PRO A 42 24.67 -10.37 -8.88
N TRP A 43 24.81 -9.70 -7.73
CA TRP A 43 23.69 -9.22 -6.93
C TRP A 43 23.70 -7.69 -6.89
N ARG A 44 22.52 -7.11 -7.07
CA ARG A 44 22.27 -5.68 -7.04
C ARG A 44 20.82 -5.44 -6.68
N LEU A 45 20.56 -4.44 -5.85
CA LEU A 45 19.22 -4.00 -5.51
C LEU A 45 19.00 -2.63 -6.12
N ASP A 46 17.99 -2.52 -6.99
CA ASP A 46 17.51 -1.23 -7.47
C ASP A 46 16.47 -0.72 -6.46
N ARG A 47 16.50 0.58 -6.18
CA ARG A 47 15.61 1.19 -5.18
C ARG A 47 14.49 1.97 -5.87
N LEU A 48 13.27 1.78 -5.40
CA LEU A 48 12.10 2.55 -5.79
C LEU A 48 11.58 3.33 -4.58
N ASP A 49 11.47 4.65 -4.73
CA ASP A 49 10.88 5.57 -3.79
C ASP A 49 9.55 6.08 -4.36
N ALA A 50 8.43 5.66 -3.77
CA ALA A 50 7.08 6.11 -4.13
C ALA A 50 6.56 7.09 -3.06
N THR A 51 6.36 8.34 -3.44
CA THR A 51 5.88 9.39 -2.54
C THR A 51 4.38 9.59 -2.74
N LEU A 52 3.65 9.53 -1.63
CA LEU A 52 2.21 9.77 -1.57
C LEU A 52 1.91 10.89 -0.59
N GLU A 53 0.73 11.48 -0.71
CA GLU A 53 0.25 12.54 0.17
C GLU A 53 -1.21 12.29 0.56
N ALA A 54 -1.49 12.44 1.85
CA ALA A 54 -2.86 12.45 2.36
C ALA A 54 -3.57 13.74 2.00
N GLY A 55 -4.87 13.65 1.75
CA GLY A 55 -5.72 14.81 1.52
C GLY A 55 -6.08 15.54 2.84
N PRO A 56 -7.22 16.25 2.87
CA PRO A 56 -7.68 16.97 4.06
C PRO A 56 -8.09 16.05 5.23
N ASP A 57 -8.37 14.78 4.96
CA ASP A 57 -8.79 13.81 5.96
C ASP A 57 -7.65 12.85 6.32
N PRO A 58 -7.57 12.38 7.59
CA PRO A 58 -6.61 11.36 7.96
C PRO A 58 -6.92 10.03 7.27
N VAL A 59 -5.86 9.28 6.97
CA VAL A 59 -5.96 7.97 6.32
C VAL A 59 -5.31 6.90 7.19
N THR A 60 -6.00 5.79 7.41
CA THR A 60 -5.43 4.61 8.07
C THR A 60 -5.29 3.48 7.05
N LEU A 61 -4.08 2.93 6.99
CA LEU A 61 -3.76 1.76 6.18
C LEU A 61 -3.41 0.59 7.10
N SER A 62 -3.81 -0.63 6.74
CA SER A 62 -3.25 -1.83 7.34
C SER A 62 -1.84 -2.14 6.83
N ALA A 63 -1.48 -1.62 5.64
CA ALA A 63 -0.12 -1.55 5.12
C ALA A 63 -0.06 -0.69 3.85
N ALA A 64 1.08 -0.03 3.60
CA ALA A 64 1.50 0.40 2.28
C ALA A 64 2.74 -0.38 1.82
N ARG A 65 2.65 -1.05 0.68
CA ARG A 65 3.62 -2.07 0.26
C ARG A 65 4.11 -1.83 -1.14
N LEU A 66 5.38 -2.14 -1.35
CA LEU A 66 5.95 -2.36 -2.67
C LEU A 66 6.04 -3.87 -2.87
N LEU A 67 5.51 -4.36 -3.99
CA LEU A 67 5.54 -5.76 -4.37
C LEU A 67 6.27 -5.93 -5.71
N TYR A 68 6.98 -7.03 -5.84
CA TYR A 68 7.52 -7.50 -7.12
C TYR A 68 7.26 -9.00 -7.27
N SER A 69 7.26 -9.48 -8.50
CA SER A 69 6.93 -10.88 -8.80
C SER A 69 8.13 -11.81 -8.67
N VAL A 70 7.95 -12.91 -7.96
CA VAL A 70 8.91 -14.02 -7.86
C VAL A 70 8.27 -15.30 -8.42
N PRO A 71 8.87 -15.93 -9.43
CA PRO A 71 8.38 -17.21 -9.96
C PRO A 71 8.21 -18.25 -8.85
N GLY A 72 7.03 -18.85 -8.76
CA GLY A 72 6.68 -19.85 -7.74
C GLY A 72 6.20 -19.28 -6.39
N TRP A 73 6.40 -17.98 -6.13
CA TRP A 73 6.03 -17.32 -4.86
C TRP A 73 5.02 -16.18 -5.05
N GLY A 74 4.81 -15.74 -6.29
CA GLY A 74 3.89 -14.64 -6.59
C GLY A 74 4.47 -13.29 -6.20
N PHE A 75 3.60 -12.35 -5.79
CA PHE A 75 4.00 -11.02 -5.38
C PHE A 75 4.51 -11.01 -3.94
N VAL A 76 5.73 -10.50 -3.74
CA VAL A 76 6.39 -10.46 -2.43
C VAL A 76 6.82 -9.05 -2.07
N SER A 77 6.80 -8.75 -0.77
CA SER A 77 7.30 -7.50 -0.16
C SER A 77 8.27 -7.87 0.95
N TYR A 78 9.38 -7.15 1.06
CA TYR A 78 10.27 -7.24 2.23
C TYR A 78 9.79 -6.40 3.42
N ARG A 79 8.90 -5.43 3.19
CA ARG A 79 8.27 -4.66 4.28
C ARG A 79 7.20 -5.53 4.93
N ALA A 80 7.31 -5.71 6.25
CA ALA A 80 6.25 -6.31 7.04
C ALA A 80 4.99 -5.42 7.01
N PRO A 81 3.78 -6.01 6.98
CA PRO A 81 2.56 -5.22 7.06
C PRO A 81 2.46 -4.58 8.45
N GLU A 82 2.35 -3.26 8.49
CA GLU A 82 2.19 -2.47 9.70
C GLU A 82 1.03 -1.51 9.52
N VAL A 83 0.16 -1.43 10.53
CA VAL A 83 -0.91 -0.45 10.57
C VAL A 83 -0.28 0.93 10.69
N GLU A 84 -0.60 1.82 9.76
CA GLU A 84 -0.06 3.17 9.71
C GLU A 84 -1.16 4.20 9.51
N THR A 85 -1.09 5.27 10.31
CA THR A 85 -2.00 6.42 10.22
C THR A 85 -1.24 7.61 9.66
N TRP A 86 -1.83 8.24 8.65
CA TRP A 86 -1.33 9.41 7.95
C TRP A 86 -2.23 10.59 8.33
N ALA A 87 -1.62 11.65 8.86
CA ALA A 87 -2.32 12.87 9.22
C ALA A 87 -2.78 13.63 7.95
N PRO A 88 -3.74 14.57 8.09
CA PRO A 88 -4.12 15.44 6.99
C PRO A 88 -2.90 16.13 6.36
N TRP A 89 -2.85 16.15 5.02
CA TRP A 89 -1.75 16.74 4.24
C TRP A 89 -0.38 16.14 4.49
N GLU A 90 -0.31 15.00 5.19
CA GLU A 90 0.95 14.34 5.46
C GLU A 90 1.49 13.67 4.18
N ARG A 91 2.75 13.96 3.90
CA ARG A 91 3.48 13.36 2.78
C ARG A 91 4.49 12.36 3.31
N ARG A 92 4.46 11.13 2.81
CA ARG A 92 5.44 10.08 3.14
C ARG A 92 5.91 9.33 1.90
N GLY A 93 7.12 8.78 2.01
CA GLY A 93 7.70 7.88 1.02
C GLY A 93 7.54 6.43 1.43
N ILE A 94 7.13 5.58 0.49
CA ILE A 94 7.23 4.13 0.57
C ILE A 94 8.48 3.74 -0.21
N VAL A 95 9.42 3.08 0.45
CA VAL A 95 10.69 2.66 -0.15
C VAL A 95 10.69 1.15 -0.30
N GLY A 96 11.14 0.65 -1.44
CA GLY A 96 11.42 -0.77 -1.61
C GLY A 96 12.66 -1.03 -2.46
N GLU A 97 13.33 -2.12 -2.12
CA GLU A 97 14.49 -2.64 -2.83
C GLU A 97 14.06 -3.83 -3.67
N ILE A 98 14.38 -3.79 -4.96
CA ILE A 98 13.93 -4.77 -5.94
C ILE A 98 15.18 -5.35 -6.63
N PRO A 99 15.39 -6.67 -6.58
CA PRO A 99 16.55 -7.29 -7.22
C PRO A 99 16.61 -7.02 -8.72
N TRP A 100 17.78 -6.61 -9.22
CA TRP A 100 17.97 -6.20 -10.62
C TRP A 100 17.61 -7.31 -11.62
N ASN A 101 17.95 -8.55 -11.28
CA ASN A 101 17.78 -9.74 -12.12
C ASN A 101 16.35 -10.33 -12.08
N ARG A 102 15.40 -9.62 -11.47
CA ARG A 102 14.00 -10.00 -11.43
C ARG A 102 13.20 -9.04 -12.30
N PRO A 103 12.32 -9.56 -13.18
CA PRO A 103 11.43 -8.71 -13.95
C PRO A 103 10.52 -7.95 -12.99
N CYS A 104 10.55 -6.63 -13.12
CA CYS A 104 9.69 -5.71 -12.38
C CYS A 104 8.48 -5.33 -13.24
N ALA A 105 8.19 -6.07 -14.30
CA ALA A 105 7.02 -5.89 -15.15
C ALA A 105 5.96 -6.97 -14.84
N PRO A 106 5.07 -6.77 -13.86
CA PRO A 106 4.91 -5.56 -13.05
C PRO A 106 5.41 -5.63 -11.61
N CYS A 107 5.90 -4.51 -11.10
CA CYS A 107 5.98 -4.18 -9.70
C CYS A 107 4.71 -3.42 -9.33
N LEU A 108 4.30 -3.53 -8.08
CA LEU A 108 3.08 -2.91 -7.58
C LEU A 108 3.41 -2.03 -6.40
N VAL A 109 2.84 -0.82 -6.39
CA VAL A 109 2.63 -0.08 -5.15
C VAL A 109 1.20 -0.37 -4.71
N CYS A 110 1.04 -1.03 -3.57
CA CYS A 110 -0.26 -1.42 -3.03
C CYS A 110 -0.54 -0.68 -1.71
N LEU A 111 -1.75 -0.14 -1.61
CA LEU A 111 -2.28 0.55 -0.45
C LEU A 111 -3.45 -0.27 0.08
N ASP A 112 -3.32 -0.75 1.31
CA ASP A 112 -4.33 -1.55 1.98
C ASP A 112 -5.09 -0.65 2.96
N TYR A 113 -6.16 -0.01 2.50
CA TYR A 113 -6.96 0.91 3.31
C TYR A 113 -7.72 0.14 4.38
N LEU A 114 -7.55 0.52 5.65
CA LEU A 114 -8.34 -0.05 6.74
C LEU A 114 -9.64 0.74 6.87
N CYS A 115 -10.74 0.15 6.38
CA CYS A 115 -12.05 0.77 6.45
C CYS A 115 -12.63 0.71 7.88
N ARG A 116 -13.61 1.56 8.17
CA ARG A 116 -14.22 1.65 9.52
C ARG A 116 -14.94 0.37 9.95
N ASP A 117 -15.46 -0.41 9.01
CA ASP A 117 -16.04 -1.73 9.26
C ASP A 117 -14.99 -2.81 9.59
N GLY A 118 -13.70 -2.44 9.65
CA GLY A 118 -12.58 -3.34 9.90
C GLY A 118 -12.11 -4.12 8.66
N VAL A 119 -12.76 -3.92 7.50
CA VAL A 119 -12.37 -4.60 6.27
C VAL A 119 -11.28 -3.81 5.55
N THR A 120 -10.27 -4.52 5.05
CA THR A 120 -9.25 -3.91 4.19
C THR A 120 -9.75 -3.77 2.76
N GLU A 121 -9.63 -2.58 2.17
CA GLU A 121 -9.73 -2.37 0.72
C GLU A 121 -8.33 -2.20 0.13
N GLN A 122 -7.91 -3.13 -0.73
CA GLN A 122 -6.62 -3.07 -1.40
C GLN A 122 -6.71 -2.31 -2.72
N ARG A 123 -5.72 -1.44 -2.97
CA ARG A 123 -5.53 -0.74 -4.23
C ARG A 123 -4.10 -0.83 -4.68
N CYS A 124 -3.88 -1.33 -5.89
CA CYS A 124 -2.55 -1.51 -6.43
C CYS A 124 -2.37 -0.75 -7.74
N GLY A 125 -1.22 -0.09 -7.89
CA GLY A 125 -0.80 0.60 -9.09
C GLY A 125 0.45 -0.04 -9.66
N LEU A 126 0.42 -0.33 -10.96
CA LEU A 126 1.54 -0.87 -11.72
C LEU A 126 2.65 0.16 -11.83
N VAL A 127 3.89 -0.29 -11.65
CA VAL A 127 5.13 0.47 -11.82
C VAL A 127 6.12 -0.36 -12.64
N ALA A 128 6.74 0.29 -13.62
CA ALA A 128 7.82 -0.29 -14.42
C ALA A 128 9.15 0.39 -14.06
N ARG A 129 10.27 -0.32 -14.25
CA ARG A 129 11.59 0.30 -14.26
C ARG A 129 11.77 1.22 -15.48
N PRO A 130 12.73 2.16 -15.44
CA PRO A 130 12.97 3.08 -16.56
C PRO A 130 13.29 2.39 -17.90
N GLU A 131 13.92 1.22 -17.87
CA GLU A 131 14.30 0.43 -19.06
C GLU A 131 13.24 -0.58 -19.49
N GLU A 132 12.18 -0.76 -18.70
CA GLU A 132 11.08 -1.67 -19.00
C GLU A 132 9.96 -0.95 -19.78
N PRO A 133 9.16 -1.68 -20.57
CA PRO A 133 8.02 -1.08 -21.26
C PRO A 133 7.00 -0.54 -20.27
N ALA A 134 6.34 0.56 -20.65
CA ALA A 134 5.24 1.11 -19.89
C ALA A 134 4.11 0.07 -19.72
N LEU A 135 3.58 -0.02 -18.50
CA LEU A 135 2.52 -0.95 -18.15
C LEU A 135 1.15 -0.29 -18.33
N GLY A 136 0.13 -1.11 -18.65
CA GLY A 136 -1.26 -0.65 -18.75
C GLY A 136 -1.85 -0.19 -17.39
N PRO A 137 -3.09 0.31 -17.37
CA PRO A 137 -3.77 0.66 -16.14
C PRO A 137 -4.18 -0.58 -15.31
N PRO A 138 -4.34 -0.45 -13.97
CA PRO A 138 -4.12 0.75 -13.17
C PRO A 138 -2.62 1.00 -12.91
N GLY A 139 -2.15 2.23 -13.18
CA GLY A 139 -0.78 2.65 -12.88
C GLY A 139 -0.67 3.34 -11.52
N PHE A 140 0.55 3.51 -10.99
CA PHE A 140 0.80 4.25 -9.73
C PHE A 140 0.06 5.60 -9.66
N TRP A 141 0.09 6.36 -10.76
CA TRP A 141 -0.55 7.68 -10.85
C TRP A 141 -2.09 7.65 -10.77
N THR A 142 -2.70 6.47 -10.89
CA THR A 142 -4.15 6.29 -10.79
C THR A 142 -4.63 5.91 -9.39
N LEU A 143 -3.72 5.68 -8.43
CA LEU A 143 -4.09 5.30 -7.06
C LEU A 143 -4.92 6.35 -6.31
N GLY A 144 -4.80 7.63 -6.71
CA GLY A 144 -5.50 8.76 -6.10
C GLY A 144 -6.99 8.86 -6.43
N ALA A 145 -7.58 7.92 -7.18
CA ALA A 145 -9.00 7.91 -7.50
C ALA A 145 -9.48 6.48 -7.84
N PRO A 146 -10.77 6.12 -7.60
CA PRO A 146 -11.85 6.88 -6.93
C PRO A 146 -11.64 6.99 -5.40
N ALA A 147 -12.64 7.38 -4.60
CA ALA A 147 -12.50 7.39 -3.13
C ALA A 147 -12.43 5.97 -2.55
N ALA A 148 -11.64 5.75 -1.48
CA ALA A 148 -11.47 4.45 -0.81
C ALA A 148 -12.61 4.16 0.17
N CYS A 149 -12.88 2.89 0.45
CA CYS A 149 -13.94 2.43 1.35
C CYS A 149 -15.35 2.90 0.93
N SER A 150 -15.54 3.25 -0.34
CA SER A 150 -16.81 3.80 -0.84
C SER A 150 -17.92 2.75 -0.73
N GLY A 151 -19.05 3.13 -0.15
CA GLY A 151 -20.21 2.24 -0.02
C GLY A 151 -20.12 1.24 1.15
N ARG A 152 -19.11 1.36 2.02
CA ARG A 152 -19.03 0.57 3.25
C ARG A 152 -19.75 1.27 4.41
N PRO A 153 -20.74 0.63 5.04
CA PRO A 153 -21.40 1.18 6.21
C PRO A 153 -20.44 1.18 7.40
N ASP A 154 -20.57 2.18 8.27
CA ASP A 154 -19.85 2.19 9.54
C ASP A 154 -20.56 1.22 10.50
N LEU A 155 -20.07 -0.02 10.57
CA LEU A 155 -20.68 -1.07 11.40
C LEU A 155 -20.51 -0.82 12.91
N PHE A 156 -19.66 0.14 13.31
CA PHE A 156 -19.37 0.49 14.71
C PHE A 156 -19.68 1.96 15.05
N ALA A 157 -20.38 2.67 14.17
CA ALA A 157 -20.82 4.06 14.41
C ALA A 157 -21.79 4.21 15.59
N ASP A 158 -22.30 3.12 16.15
CA ASP A 158 -23.20 3.08 17.31
C ASP A 158 -22.48 3.13 18.67
N GLY A 159 -21.17 3.39 18.69
CA GLY A 159 -20.46 3.77 19.91
C GLY A 159 -19.76 2.64 20.63
N PHE A 160 -19.49 1.51 19.95
CA PHE A 160 -18.54 0.51 20.44
C PHE A 160 -17.09 0.99 20.17
N GLU A 161 -16.70 2.11 20.79
CA GLU A 161 -15.35 2.62 20.68
C GLU A 161 -14.34 1.56 21.15
N LEU A 162 -13.21 1.46 20.44
CA LEU A 162 -12.06 0.58 20.72
C LEU A 162 -11.55 0.63 22.18
N HIS A 163 -12.04 1.54 23.02
CA HIS A 163 -11.84 1.57 24.46
C HIS A 163 -12.56 0.43 25.22
N GLU A 164 -13.62 -0.17 24.69
CA GLU A 164 -14.34 -1.29 25.33
C GLU A 164 -13.65 -2.65 25.15
N LEU A 165 -12.68 -2.79 24.22
CA LEU A 165 -11.88 -4.01 24.12
C LEU A 165 -10.99 -4.24 25.36
N GLY A 166 -10.72 -3.18 26.15
CA GLY A 166 -10.10 -3.29 27.46
C GLY A 166 -10.93 -4.07 28.48
N ARG A 167 -12.26 -4.18 28.29
CA ARG A 167 -13.12 -5.00 29.16
C ARG A 167 -13.01 -6.51 28.90
N TRP A 168 -12.53 -6.91 27.72
CA TRP A 168 -12.39 -8.32 27.33
C TRP A 168 -10.92 -8.78 27.34
N ALA A 169 -9.96 -7.87 27.32
CA ALA A 169 -8.53 -8.18 27.28
C ALA A 169 -7.86 -8.36 28.66
N GLY A 170 -8.62 -8.46 29.76
CA GLY A 170 -8.00 -8.48 31.08
C GLY A 170 -8.87 -8.90 32.26
N VAL A 171 -9.62 -10.00 32.16
CA VAL A 171 -9.84 -10.89 33.30
C VAL A 171 -9.84 -12.34 32.82
N ALA A 172 -8.71 -13.01 32.97
CA ALA A 172 -8.62 -14.46 33.14
C ALA A 172 -7.78 -14.70 34.40
N PRO A 173 -8.10 -15.75 35.19
CA PRO A 173 -8.40 -15.75 36.63
C PRO A 173 -7.30 -15.24 37.57
#